data_AF-A0A534P4R0-F1
#
_entry.id   AF-A0A534P4R0-F1
#
_cell.length_a   1.000
_cell.length_b   1.000
_cell.length_c   1.000
_cell.angle_alpha   90.00
_cell.angle_beta   90.00
_cell.angle_gamma   90.00
#
_symmetry.space_group_name_H-M   'P 1'
#
loop_
_entity.id
_entity.type
_entity.pdbx_description
1 polymer ?
#
loop_
_entity_poly.entity_id
_entity_poly.type
_entity_poly.pdbx_seq_one_letter_code
_entity_poly.pdbx_strand_id
1 'polypeptide(L)'
;MLDPAYPISAIPRNTPREPRGPWALPGRYTVRLSAGSFHSSQPLVVEMDPRVKTPVEDLRKAHDLAVRLADALTRDTRAAKEVREARASAGKSNPDLDKKLAALESTGRRRQRRGQKAPSLTSMNAELGELLVHVEEVDAAPTTALAQAAEVALRKTEELLSDWSRLKGQVAAGR
;
A
#
# COMPACT_ATOMS: atom_id res chain seq x y z
N MET A 1 2.35 11.03 3.48
CA MET A 1 1.15 10.20 3.70
C MET A 1 0.47 10.21 2.35
N LEU A 2 0.13 9.07 1.73
CA LEU A 2 -1.00 9.11 0.81
C LEU A 2 -2.10 9.77 1.63
N ASP A 3 -2.53 10.98 1.27
CA ASP A 3 -3.78 11.46 1.81
C ASP A 3 -4.81 10.47 1.28
N PRO A 4 -5.43 9.66 2.13
CA PRO A 4 -6.39 8.68 1.65
C PRO A 4 -7.45 9.47 0.90
N ALA A 5 -7.48 9.28 -0.42
CA ALA A 5 -8.21 10.19 -1.28
C ALA A 5 -9.69 9.88 -1.19
N TYR A 6 -10.47 10.94 -1.30
CA TYR A 6 -11.90 10.83 -1.41
C TYR A 6 -12.25 10.84 -2.90
N PRO A 7 -13.16 9.96 -3.37
CA PRO A 7 -13.67 10.05 -4.73
C PRO A 7 -14.34 11.42 -4.96
N ILE A 8 -14.44 11.85 -6.21
CA ILE A 8 -15.00 13.16 -6.59
C ILE A 8 -16.43 13.36 -6.06
N SER A 9 -17.16 12.26 -5.85
CA SER A 9 -18.51 12.24 -5.29
C SER A 9 -18.57 12.15 -3.76
N ALA A 10 -17.50 12.51 -3.05
CA ALA A 10 -17.43 12.31 -1.62
C ALA A 10 -18.42 13.18 -0.82
N ILE A 11 -19.10 12.53 0.11
CA ILE A 11 -20.01 13.13 1.06
C ILE A 11 -19.25 13.30 2.39
N PRO A 12 -19.22 14.51 2.97
CA PRO A 12 -18.54 14.75 4.24
C PRO A 12 -18.96 13.73 5.32
N ARG A 13 -17.95 13.05 5.90
CA ARG A 13 -18.09 12.01 6.95
C ARG A 13 -18.79 10.70 6.54
N ASN A 14 -19.23 10.56 5.29
CA ASN A 14 -20.00 9.38 4.85
C ASN A 14 -19.30 8.58 3.74
N THR A 15 -18.26 9.15 3.12
CA THR A 15 -17.44 8.40 2.16
C THR A 15 -16.25 7.79 2.88
N PRO A 16 -16.01 6.47 2.77
CA PRO A 16 -14.77 5.87 3.24
C PRO A 16 -13.61 6.27 2.34
N ARG A 17 -12.40 6.25 2.89
CA ARG A 17 -11.16 6.54 2.17
C ARG A 17 -10.72 5.33 1.33
N GLU A 18 -10.05 5.57 0.22
CA GLU A 18 -9.51 4.52 -0.66
C GLU A 18 -7.97 4.43 -0.59
N PRO A 19 -7.38 3.25 -0.85
CA PRO A 19 -8.03 1.95 -1.06
C PRO A 19 -8.51 1.31 0.25
N ARG A 20 -9.54 0.46 0.19
CA ARG A 20 -10.14 -0.22 1.37
C ARG A 20 -9.51 -1.57 1.71
N GLY A 21 -8.58 -2.02 0.89
CA GLY A 21 -7.95 -3.34 0.96
C GLY A 21 -8.58 -4.34 -0.01
N PRO A 22 -7.95 -5.52 -0.16
CA PRO A 22 -8.32 -6.51 -1.16
C PRO A 22 -9.76 -7.01 -1.04
N TRP A 23 -10.47 -7.17 -2.16
CA TRP A 23 -11.81 -7.77 -2.18
C TRP A 23 -11.77 -9.25 -1.81
N ALA A 24 -12.81 -9.73 -1.13
CA ALA A 24 -12.94 -11.14 -0.81
C ALA A 24 -13.32 -11.96 -2.05
N LEU A 25 -12.70 -13.12 -2.23
CA LEU A 25 -13.09 -14.08 -3.25
C LEU A 25 -14.46 -14.71 -2.93
N PRO A 26 -15.19 -15.23 -3.93
CA PRO A 26 -16.34 -16.10 -3.68
C PRO A 26 -15.94 -17.31 -2.83
N GLY A 27 -16.73 -17.64 -1.81
CA GLY A 27 -16.39 -18.70 -0.86
C GLY A 27 -17.23 -18.69 0.41
N ARG A 28 -16.91 -19.62 1.31
CA ARG A 28 -17.55 -19.73 2.63
C ARG A 28 -16.66 -19.08 3.68
N TYR A 29 -17.22 -18.10 4.36
CA TYR A 29 -16.56 -17.30 5.39
C TYR A 29 -17.26 -17.48 6.73
N THR A 30 -16.55 -17.14 7.80
CA THR A 30 -17.12 -16.99 9.14
C THR A 30 -16.91 -15.56 9.57
N VAL A 31 -18.00 -14.83 9.77
CA VAL A 31 -17.96 -13.46 10.30
C VAL A 31 -18.01 -13.53 11.81
N ARG A 32 -17.05 -12.88 12.48
CA ARG A 32 -16.98 -12.79 13.94
C ARG A 32 -17.19 -11.34 14.38
N LEU A 33 -18.18 -11.13 15.24
CA LEU A 33 -18.38 -9.87 15.96
C LEU A 33 -17.83 -10.01 17.39
N SER A 34 -16.97 -9.09 17.79
CA SER A 34 -16.39 -9.04 19.14
C SER A 34 -16.63 -7.66 19.75
N ALA A 35 -17.20 -7.60 20.95
CA ALA A 35 -17.46 -6.36 21.70
C ALA A 35 -17.21 -6.58 23.20
N GLY A 36 -16.02 -6.22 23.68
CA GLY A 36 -15.58 -6.54 25.04
C GLY A 36 -15.53 -8.06 25.27
N SER A 37 -16.31 -8.57 26.22
CA SER A 37 -16.45 -10.01 26.47
C SER A 37 -17.43 -10.71 25.52
N PHE A 38 -18.28 -9.98 24.81
CA PHE A 38 -19.25 -10.55 23.89
C PHE A 38 -18.57 -10.98 22.58
N HIS A 39 -18.87 -12.20 22.15
CA HIS A 39 -18.40 -12.76 20.90
C HIS A 39 -19.53 -13.53 20.21
N SER A 40 -19.77 -13.26 18.93
CA SER A 40 -20.73 -13.99 18.10
C SER A 40 -20.08 -14.33 16.77
N SER A 41 -20.38 -15.51 16.22
CA SER A 41 -19.87 -15.96 14.92
C SER A 41 -21.00 -16.53 14.07
N GLN A 42 -21.05 -16.15 12.80
CA GLN A 42 -22.04 -16.66 11.84
C GLN A 42 -21.37 -17.02 10.51
N PRO A 43 -21.83 -18.09 9.83
CA PRO A 43 -21.38 -18.41 8.50
C PRO A 43 -21.91 -17.37 7.50
N LEU A 44 -21.10 -17.02 6.52
CA LEU A 44 -21.44 -16.17 5.38
C LEU A 44 -20.99 -16.86 4.11
N VAL A 45 -21.89 -17.05 3.16
CA VAL A 45 -21.55 -17.55 1.81
C VAL A 45 -21.51 -16.35 0.89
N VAL A 46 -20.35 -16.14 0.26
CA VAL A 46 -20.12 -15.11 -0.75
C VAL A 46 -20.15 -15.81 -2.11
N GLU A 47 -21.07 -15.39 -2.97
CA GLU A 47 -21.21 -15.91 -4.33
C GLU A 47 -20.90 -14.81 -5.33
N MET A 48 -20.40 -15.20 -6.50
CA MET A 48 -20.13 -14.26 -7.58
C MET A 48 -21.45 -13.84 -8.24
N ASP A 49 -21.53 -12.60 -8.74
CA ASP A 49 -22.67 -12.16 -9.56
C ASP A 49 -22.84 -13.12 -10.75
N PRO A 50 -24.03 -13.72 -10.97
CA PRO A 50 -24.27 -14.69 -12.03
C PRO A 50 -23.94 -14.21 -13.45
N ARG A 51 -23.85 -12.89 -13.66
CA ARG A 51 -23.50 -12.26 -14.94
C ARG A 51 -22.00 -12.30 -15.20
N VAL A 52 -21.17 -12.38 -14.16
CA VAL A 52 -19.72 -12.52 -14.29
C VAL A 52 -19.41 -13.94 -14.74
N LYS A 53 -18.78 -14.06 -15.91
CA LYS A 53 -18.37 -15.35 -16.49
C LYS A 53 -16.91 -15.69 -16.25
N THR A 54 -16.21 -14.82 -15.52
CA THR A 54 -14.80 -14.98 -15.19
C THR A 54 -14.59 -16.23 -14.34
N PRO A 55 -13.65 -17.12 -14.72
CA PRO A 55 -13.29 -18.27 -13.91
C PRO A 55 -12.76 -17.86 -12.54
N VAL A 56 -13.06 -18.66 -11.50
CA VAL A 56 -12.58 -18.41 -10.12
C VAL A 56 -11.06 -18.32 -10.05
N GLU A 57 -10.34 -19.09 -10.88
CA GLU A 57 -8.87 -19.03 -10.93
C GLU A 57 -8.33 -17.69 -11.46
N ASP A 58 -9.07 -17.02 -12.32
CA ASP A 58 -8.67 -15.70 -12.82
C ASP A 58 -8.97 -14.61 -11.79
N LEU A 59 -10.09 -14.73 -11.06
CA LEU A 59 -10.37 -13.89 -9.89
C LEU A 59 -9.33 -14.07 -8.79
N ARG A 60 -8.87 -15.32 -8.58
CA ARG A 60 -7.80 -15.63 -7.63
C ARG A 60 -6.49 -14.91 -7.98
N LYS A 61 -6.11 -14.86 -9.26
CA LYS A 61 -4.92 -14.10 -9.70
C LYS A 61 -5.03 -12.61 -9.39
N ALA A 62 -6.20 -12.01 -9.60
CA ALA A 62 -6.45 -10.62 -9.23
C ALA A 62 -6.34 -10.42 -7.71
N HIS A 63 -6.99 -11.29 -6.94
CA HIS A 63 -6.94 -11.24 -5.47
C HIS A 63 -5.52 -11.38 -4.93
N ASP A 64 -4.74 -12.36 -5.40
CA ASP A 64 -3.36 -12.58 -4.94
C ASP A 64 -2.48 -11.37 -5.24
N LEU A 65 -2.68 -10.71 -6.39
CA LEU A 65 -1.98 -9.48 -6.73
C LEU A 65 -2.40 -8.32 -5.82
N ALA A 66 -3.71 -8.17 -5.57
CA ALA A 66 -4.26 -7.15 -4.67
C ALA A 66 -3.72 -7.31 -3.24
N VAL A 67 -3.67 -8.53 -2.71
CA VAL A 67 -3.10 -8.82 -1.39
C VAL A 67 -1.63 -8.42 -1.32
N ARG A 68 -0.82 -8.78 -2.32
CA ARG A 68 0.60 -8.40 -2.37
C ARG A 68 0.79 -6.88 -2.40
N LEU A 69 -0.03 -6.16 -3.17
CA LEU A 69 0.00 -4.69 -3.23
C LEU A 69 -0.41 -4.07 -1.89
N ALA A 70 -1.47 -4.57 -1.25
CA ALA A 70 -1.93 -4.09 0.06
C ALA A 70 -0.90 -4.32 1.17
N ASP A 71 -0.24 -5.49 1.18
CA ASP A 71 0.83 -5.79 2.12
C ASP A 71 2.05 -4.90 1.92
N ALA A 72 2.44 -4.64 0.66
CA ALA A 72 3.52 -3.72 0.34
C ALA A 72 3.17 -2.29 0.76
N LEU A 73 1.95 -1.84 0.50
CA LEU A 73 1.46 -0.51 0.88
C LEU A 73 1.47 -0.32 2.41
N THR A 74 1.07 -1.34 3.16
CA THR A 74 1.10 -1.33 4.63
C THR A 74 2.53 -1.21 5.15
N ARG A 75 3.46 -2.01 4.61
CA ARG A 75 4.88 -1.98 4.98
C ARG A 75 5.54 -0.65 4.62
N ASP A 76 5.28 -0.13 3.43
CA ASP A 76 5.78 1.17 2.97
C ASP A 76 5.25 2.33 3.84
N THR A 77 3.96 2.34 4.15
CA THR A 77 3.35 3.36 5.02
C THR A 77 4.01 3.37 6.40
N ARG A 78 4.25 2.19 6.97
CA ARG A 78 4.96 2.04 8.23
C ARG A 78 6.39 2.57 8.12
N ALA A 79 7.14 2.17 7.10
CA ALA A 79 8.51 2.63 6.89
C ALA A 79 8.58 4.16 6.74
N ALA A 80 7.65 4.76 5.98
CA ALA A 80 7.58 6.22 5.82
C ALA A 80 7.32 6.95 7.14
N LYS A 81 6.52 6.38 8.04
CA LYS A 81 6.32 6.91 9.40
C LYS A 81 7.60 6.80 10.24
N GLU A 82 8.24 5.63 10.25
CA GLU A 82 9.48 5.42 11.00
C GLU A 82 10.63 6.33 10.50
N VAL A 83 10.75 6.54 9.18
CA VAL A 83 11.73 7.47 8.59
C VAL A 83 11.50 8.90 9.09
N ARG A 84 10.25 9.39 9.11
CA ARG A 84 9.93 10.73 9.63
C ARG A 84 10.32 10.88 11.09
N GLU A 85 10.03 9.87 11.91
CA GLU A 85 10.40 9.86 13.33
C GLU A 85 11.93 9.85 13.52
N ALA A 86 12.66 9.10 12.69
CA ALA A 86 14.12 9.08 12.70
C ALA A 86 14.73 10.43 12.28
N ARG A 87 14.13 11.12 11.29
CA ARG A 87 14.54 12.48 10.91
C ARG A 87 14.33 13.48 12.05
N ALA A 88 13.18 13.40 12.73
CA ALA A 88 12.86 14.30 13.84
C ALA A 88 13.80 14.13 15.05
N SER A 89 14.27 12.91 15.30
CA SER A 89 15.12 12.55 16.44
C SER A 89 16.62 12.60 16.12
N ALA A 90 17.09 11.81 15.15
CA ALA A 90 18.51 11.64 14.81
C ALA A 90 18.99 12.56 13.68
N GLY A 91 18.08 12.98 12.78
CA GLY A 91 18.43 13.84 11.64
C GLY A 91 18.99 15.22 12.05
N LYS A 92 18.59 15.74 13.22
CA LYS A 92 19.09 17.02 13.75
C LYS A 92 20.58 16.99 14.10
N SER A 93 21.10 15.83 14.50
CA SER A 93 22.49 15.68 14.95
C SER A 93 23.43 15.25 13.83
N ASN A 94 22.93 14.67 12.75
CA ASN A 94 23.73 14.22 11.62
C ASN A 94 23.11 14.67 10.27
N PRO A 95 23.64 15.77 9.69
CA PRO A 95 23.12 16.34 8.44
C PRO A 95 23.17 15.39 7.24
N ASP A 96 24.15 14.48 7.18
CA ASP A 96 24.26 13.55 6.05
C ASP A 96 23.29 12.38 6.18
N LEU A 97 23.00 11.95 7.41
CA LEU A 97 21.92 11.01 7.69
C LEU A 97 20.56 11.62 7.38
N ASP A 98 20.29 12.88 7.76
CA ASP A 98 19.04 13.56 7.41
C ASP A 98 18.84 13.65 5.89
N LYS A 99 19.88 13.97 5.12
CA LYS A 99 19.81 13.98 3.64
C LYS A 99 19.40 12.62 3.07
N LYS A 100 19.97 11.52 3.59
CA LYS A 100 19.62 10.15 3.14
C LYS A 100 18.18 9.79 3.49
N LEU A 101 17.76 10.09 4.72
CA LEU A 101 16.39 9.84 5.17
C LEU A 101 15.37 10.71 4.40
N ALA A 102 15.69 11.97 4.13
CA ALA A 102 14.85 12.87 3.34
C ALA A 102 14.67 12.35 1.91
N ALA A 103 15.73 11.79 1.30
CA ALA A 103 15.68 11.20 -0.03
C ALA A 103 14.83 9.93 -0.09
N LEU A 104 14.86 9.10 0.96
CA LEU A 104 13.98 7.93 1.08
C LEU A 104 12.52 8.33 1.28
N GLU A 105 12.27 9.34 2.12
CA GLU A 105 10.91 9.77 2.44
C GLU A 105 10.20 10.32 1.19
N SER A 106 10.83 11.24 0.47
CA SER A 106 10.22 11.90 -0.69
C SER A 106 11.23 12.32 -1.75
N THR A 107 10.82 12.27 -3.02
CA THR A 107 11.46 13.06 -4.06
C THR A 107 11.19 14.53 -3.81
N GLY A 108 12.11 15.22 -3.12
CA GLY A 108 11.96 16.65 -2.84
C GLY A 108 11.60 17.46 -4.10
N ARG A 109 10.81 18.53 -3.92
CA ARG A 109 10.22 19.38 -5.00
C ARG A 109 11.18 19.74 -6.15
N ARG A 110 12.48 19.85 -5.87
CA ARG A 110 13.52 20.20 -6.85
C ARG A 110 13.84 19.05 -7.84
N ARG A 111 13.75 17.78 -7.40
CA ARG A 111 13.95 16.60 -8.27
C ARG A 111 12.76 16.37 -9.19
N GLN A 112 11.55 16.60 -8.66
CA GLN A 112 10.29 16.51 -9.40
C GLN A 112 10.22 17.51 -10.57
N ARG A 113 10.71 18.73 -10.37
CA ARG A 113 10.85 19.76 -11.43
C ARG A 113 11.85 19.41 -12.54
N ARG A 114 12.80 18.50 -12.28
CA ARG A 114 13.82 18.05 -13.24
C ARG A 114 13.44 16.77 -13.99
N GLY A 115 12.20 16.31 -13.86
CA GLY A 115 11.73 15.06 -14.49
C GLY A 115 12.34 13.79 -13.88
N GLN A 116 13.21 13.90 -12.87
CA GLN A 116 13.79 12.76 -12.17
C GLN A 116 12.87 12.34 -11.02
N LYS A 117 11.88 11.48 -11.34
CA LYS A 117 11.11 10.75 -10.33
C LYS A 117 11.92 9.52 -9.88
N ALA A 118 12.94 9.75 -9.05
CA ALA A 118 13.55 8.64 -8.32
C ALA A 118 12.46 8.00 -7.42
N PRO A 119 12.44 6.68 -7.23
CA PRO A 119 11.49 6.07 -6.31
C PRO A 119 11.79 6.54 -4.87
N SER A 120 10.73 6.83 -4.13
CA SER A 120 10.74 7.19 -2.71
C SER A 120 9.53 6.52 -2.04
N LEU A 121 9.55 6.39 -0.72
CA LEU A 121 8.46 5.74 0.02
C LEU A 121 7.13 6.44 -0.28
N THR A 122 7.09 7.78 -0.25
CA THR A 122 5.85 8.51 -0.57
C THR A 122 5.36 8.31 -2.01
N SER A 123 6.25 8.21 -3.00
CA SER A 123 5.84 7.96 -4.39
C SER A 123 5.39 6.51 -4.60
N MET A 124 6.04 5.53 -3.96
CA MET A 124 5.65 4.13 -4.06
C MET A 124 4.34 3.87 -3.32
N ASN A 125 4.11 4.52 -2.18
CA ASN A 125 2.82 4.53 -1.49
C ASN A 125 1.69 4.88 -2.46
N ALA A 126 1.85 5.97 -3.21
CA ALA A 126 0.86 6.43 -4.19
C ALA A 126 0.67 5.44 -5.35
N GLU A 127 1.77 4.98 -5.95
CA GLU A 127 1.73 4.04 -7.07
C GLU A 127 1.09 2.70 -6.67
N LEU A 128 1.43 2.16 -5.50
CA LEU A 128 0.82 0.92 -4.95
C LEU A 128 -0.67 1.08 -4.70
N GLY A 129 -1.10 2.24 -4.18
CA GLY A 129 -2.51 2.55 -3.93
C GLY A 129 -3.32 2.63 -5.23
N GLU A 130 -2.80 3.34 -6.25
CA GLU A 130 -3.44 3.43 -7.57
C GLU A 130 -3.54 2.05 -8.24
N LEU A 131 -2.46 1.26 -8.21
CA LEU A 131 -2.45 -0.08 -8.78
C LEU A 131 -3.44 -1.02 -8.07
N LEU A 132 -3.57 -0.91 -6.73
CA LEU A 132 -4.54 -1.70 -5.98
C LEU A 132 -5.98 -1.38 -6.41
N VAL A 133 -6.30 -0.09 -6.61
CA VAL A 133 -7.62 0.31 -7.13
C VAL A 133 -7.85 -0.27 -8.53
N HIS A 134 -6.88 -0.16 -9.44
CA HIS A 134 -7.03 -0.64 -10.81
C HIS A 134 -7.15 -2.17 -10.93
N VAL A 135 -6.50 -2.94 -10.04
CA VAL A 135 -6.66 -4.41 -10.00
C VAL A 135 -8.11 -4.80 -9.68
N GLU A 136 -8.83 -3.95 -8.94
CA GLU A 136 -10.19 -4.22 -8.47
C GLU A 136 -11.29 -3.51 -9.29
N GLU A 137 -10.94 -2.77 -10.36
CA GLU A 137 -11.94 -2.06 -11.16
C GLU A 137 -12.88 -3.00 -11.94
N VAL A 138 -12.45 -4.24 -12.21
CA VAL A 138 -13.18 -5.18 -13.05
C VAL A 138 -13.08 -6.59 -12.47
N ASP A 139 -14.19 -7.33 -12.49
CA ASP A 139 -14.26 -8.75 -12.13
C ASP A 139 -13.63 -9.66 -13.20
N ALA A 140 -12.35 -9.46 -13.52
CA ALA A 140 -11.61 -10.16 -14.58
C ALA A 140 -10.16 -10.46 -14.16
N ALA A 141 -9.46 -11.28 -14.95
CA ALA A 141 -8.01 -11.47 -14.76
C ALA A 141 -7.27 -10.13 -14.92
N PRO A 142 -6.19 -9.87 -14.13
CA PRO A 142 -5.36 -8.70 -14.34
C PRO A 142 -4.77 -8.68 -15.75
N THR A 143 -4.79 -7.52 -16.40
CA THR A 143 -4.10 -7.37 -17.69
C THR A 143 -2.60 -7.58 -17.52
N THR A 144 -1.92 -8.05 -18.57
CA THR A 144 -0.46 -8.27 -18.53
C THR A 144 0.29 -6.98 -18.20
N ALA A 145 -0.15 -5.84 -18.72
CA ALA A 145 0.46 -4.54 -18.44
C ALA A 145 0.32 -4.14 -16.96
N LEU A 146 -0.87 -4.35 -16.38
CA LEU A 146 -1.12 -4.07 -14.96
C LEU A 146 -0.29 -4.98 -14.05
N ALA A 147 -0.24 -6.28 -14.36
CA ALA A 147 0.56 -7.24 -13.61
C ALA A 147 2.06 -6.86 -13.66
N GLN A 148 2.59 -6.49 -14.83
CA GLN A 148 3.98 -6.05 -14.96
C GLN A 148 4.27 -4.76 -14.19
N ALA A 149 3.37 -3.78 -14.24
CA ALA A 149 3.51 -2.53 -13.49
C ALA A 149 3.54 -2.80 -11.98
N ALA A 150 2.65 -3.67 -11.50
CA ALA A 150 2.61 -4.10 -10.10
C ALA A 150 3.91 -4.79 -9.66
N GLU A 151 4.45 -5.72 -10.45
CA GLU A 151 5.74 -6.36 -10.12
C GLU A 151 6.89 -5.36 -10.03
N VAL A 152 6.92 -4.37 -10.94
CA VAL A 152 7.94 -3.31 -10.90
C VAL A 152 7.80 -2.45 -9.65
N ALA A 153 6.58 -2.06 -9.28
CA ALA A 153 6.30 -1.27 -8.09
C ALA A 153 6.65 -2.03 -6.80
N LEU A 154 6.28 -3.31 -6.71
CA LEU A 154 6.61 -4.19 -5.59
C LEU A 154 8.12 -4.31 -5.40
N ARG A 155 8.88 -4.55 -6.49
CA ARG A 155 10.34 -4.65 -6.43
C ARG A 155 10.99 -3.35 -5.95
N LYS A 156 10.60 -2.21 -6.51
CA LYS A 156 11.12 -0.89 -6.08
C LYS A 156 10.82 -0.60 -4.62
N THR A 157 9.63 -1.00 -4.15
CA THR A 157 9.26 -0.84 -2.75
C THR A 157 10.16 -1.69 -1.84
N GLU A 158 10.43 -2.94 -2.21
CA GLU A 158 11.30 -3.82 -1.43
C GLU A 158 12.75 -3.30 -1.36
N GLU A 159 13.25 -2.70 -2.45
CA GLU A 159 14.55 -2.02 -2.47
C GLU A 159 14.60 -0.86 -1.46
N LEU A 160 13.57 -0.01 -1.43
CA LEU A 160 13.47 1.10 -0.47
C LEU A 160 13.33 0.63 0.98
N LEU A 161 12.57 -0.45 1.22
CA LEU A 161 12.42 -1.06 2.54
C LEU A 161 13.75 -1.67 3.04
N SER A 162 14.53 -2.26 2.13
CA SER A 162 15.87 -2.77 2.42
C SER A 162 16.83 -1.63 2.77
N ASP A 163 16.79 -0.53 2.01
CA ASP A 163 17.60 0.66 2.30
C ASP A 163 17.21 1.31 3.62
N TRP A 164 15.91 1.39 3.94
CA TRP A 164 15.45 1.85 5.25
C TRP A 164 15.99 0.95 6.37
N SER A 165 15.91 -0.37 6.23
CA SER A 165 16.40 -1.32 7.23
C SER A 165 17.90 -1.14 7.52
N ARG A 166 18.70 -0.87 6.47
CA ARG A 166 20.14 -0.56 6.62
C ARG A 166 20.37 0.75 7.38
N LEU A 167 19.63 1.81 7.03
CA LEU A 167 19.75 3.11 7.71
C LEU A 167 19.24 3.08 9.16
N LYS A 168 18.20 2.29 9.43
CA LYS A 168 17.67 2.09 10.79
C LYS A 168 18.74 1.54 11.73
N GLY A 169 19.61 0.64 11.25
CA GLY A 169 20.79 0.18 11.99
C GLY A 169 21.76 1.30 12.33
N GLN A 170 21.99 2.25 11.41
CA GLN A 170 22.86 3.42 11.64
C GLN A 170 22.25 4.41 12.66
N VAL A 171 20.93 4.60 12.60
CA VAL A 171 20.18 5.43 13.57
C VAL A 171 20.23 4.82 14.99
N ALA A 172 20.24 3.49 15.09
CA ALA A 172 20.36 2.79 16.37
C ALA A 172 21.80 2.82 16.93
N ALA A 173 22.82 2.70 16.07
CA ALA A 173 24.23 2.70 16.47
C ALA A 173 24.79 4.10 16.80
N GLY A 174 24.13 5.17 16.34
CA GLY A 174 24.50 6.56 16.63
C GLY A 174 23.82 7.18 17.85
N ARG A 175 23.07 6.39 18.63
CA ARG A 175 22.56 6.75 19.96
C ARG A 175 23.48 6.22 21.04
#